data_AF-A0A8H2W635-F1
#
_entry.id   AF-A0A8H2W635-F1
#
_cell.length_a   1.000
_cell.length_b   1.000
_cell.length_c   1.000
_cell.angle_alpha   90.00
_cell.angle_beta   90.00
_cell.angle_gamma   90.00
#
_symmetry.space_group_name_H-M   'P 1'
#
loop_
_entity.id
_entity.type
_entity.pdbx_description
1 polymer ?
#
loop_
_entity_poly.entity_id
_entity_poly.type
_entity_poly.pdbx_seq_one_letter_code
_entity_poly.pdbx_strand_id
1 'polypeptide(L)'
;MHSRGEATERGPGLHEIPIDEDQNEKTVHSSGVSVLSFSEDRNRKDKRELNAQEANVLPALTRTKTIQISRPRPRPKPSSAHSHQLFDPVMECLLWDYMREVLIIVMMLVVLMWAALPLYWGSLAPGLSHAPNFKAWVVDFDGGPLGAFVTESVINSTKVGNRHLDWEVKPASQFSSLQDLANQVLEEKAWAAITSKHINPSASSTLYVARAYGDYTYDQTKAVTLYIEQARNENAAGQLITPIATELLDKTLREFNARDIAAYIRAIRAHPDAVETSLESPSALAGAWWKTVNLKPWNAAVASPMTIIGQIYLMLFAFILTVMSHQARQRLEAQLTYRSLVALRIGLPLVAYIPISISYAMLGLFFRAPFDAK
;
A
#
# COMPACT_ATOMS: atom_id res chain seq x y z
N MET A 1 32.38 -23.31 54.53
CA MET A 1 33.67 -23.75 53.98
C MET A 1 33.58 -23.76 52.46
N HIS A 2 34.43 -22.96 51.80
CA HIS A 2 34.72 -22.83 50.35
C HIS A 2 33.55 -22.48 49.40
N SER A 3 33.48 -21.35 48.68
CA SER A 3 34.40 -20.43 47.97
C SER A 3 34.90 -20.89 46.59
N ARG A 4 34.96 -19.89 45.68
CA ARG A 4 35.30 -19.81 44.23
C ARG A 4 34.14 -20.06 43.26
N GLY A 5 33.84 -19.22 42.26
CA GLY A 5 34.54 -18.07 41.67
C GLY A 5 34.84 -18.30 40.18
N GLU A 6 34.68 -17.25 39.36
CA GLU A 6 34.97 -17.09 37.91
C GLU A 6 33.85 -17.45 36.92
N ALA A 7 33.65 -16.76 35.79
CA ALA A 7 34.03 -15.44 35.27
C ALA A 7 33.27 -15.32 33.92
N THR A 8 32.75 -14.16 33.55
CA THR A 8 32.12 -13.96 32.22
C THR A 8 32.77 -12.77 31.54
N GLU A 9 33.55 -13.05 30.49
CA GLU A 9 34.14 -12.07 29.58
C GLU A 9 33.05 -11.34 28.79
N ARG A 10 33.11 -10.00 28.74
CA ARG A 10 32.42 -9.16 27.74
C ARG A 10 33.44 -8.23 27.10
N GLY A 11 33.45 -8.23 25.77
CA GLY A 11 34.24 -7.32 24.93
C GLY A 11 33.72 -5.87 24.93
N PRO A 12 34.48 -4.93 24.33
CA PRO A 12 34.34 -3.51 24.59
C PRO A 12 33.26 -2.87 23.71
N GLY A 13 32.27 -2.26 24.37
CA GLY A 13 31.22 -1.42 23.78
C GLY A 13 31.55 0.07 23.91
N LEU A 14 31.11 0.81 22.91
CA LEU A 14 31.41 2.20 22.57
C LEU A 14 30.88 3.24 23.58
N HIS A 15 31.56 4.38 23.60
CA HIS A 15 31.28 5.61 24.34
C HIS A 15 29.82 6.10 24.28
N GLU A 16 29.25 6.40 25.45
CA GLU A 16 28.06 7.23 25.63
C GLU A 16 28.46 8.71 25.74
N ILE A 17 27.67 9.60 25.11
CA ILE A 17 27.73 11.06 25.26
C ILE A 17 26.44 11.49 25.97
N PRO A 18 26.50 12.31 27.05
CA PRO A 18 25.29 12.78 27.71
C PRO A 18 24.72 14.03 27.02
N ILE A 19 23.39 14.05 26.90
CA ILE A 19 22.58 15.20 26.51
C ILE A 19 22.16 15.87 27.82
N ASP A 20 22.53 17.15 27.99
CA ASP A 20 22.05 17.98 29.09
C ASP A 20 20.85 18.80 28.61
N GLU A 21 19.78 18.74 29.39
CA GLU A 21 18.51 19.44 29.21
C GLU A 21 18.41 20.46 30.35
N ASP A 22 18.25 21.75 30.04
CA ASP A 22 17.77 22.71 31.03
C ASP A 22 16.85 23.76 30.39
N GLN A 23 15.66 23.88 31.00
CA GLN A 23 14.65 24.93 30.80
C GLN A 23 15.16 26.21 31.51
N ASN A 24 14.69 27.46 31.33
CA ASN A 24 13.40 28.04 31.02
C ASN A 24 13.62 29.57 30.86
N GLU A 25 12.60 30.25 30.32
CA GLU A 25 12.10 31.58 30.73
C GLU A 25 12.11 32.73 29.69
N LYS A 26 10.91 32.91 29.08
CA LYS A 26 10.13 34.15 28.77
C LYS A 26 10.79 35.24 27.89
N THR A 27 10.13 35.97 26.98
CA THR A 27 8.75 36.25 26.54
C THR A 27 8.92 37.26 25.37
N VAL A 28 8.13 37.29 24.29
CA VAL A 28 7.05 38.27 24.02
C VAL A 28 6.83 38.31 22.48
N HIS A 29 5.59 38.02 22.04
CA HIS A 29 4.85 38.51 20.85
C HIS A 29 5.45 38.38 19.42
N SER A 30 4.72 38.18 18.33
CA SER A 30 3.29 38.08 18.02
C SER A 30 3.17 37.49 16.61
N SER A 31 2.11 36.69 16.45
CA SER A 31 1.51 36.07 15.28
C SER A 31 1.45 36.86 13.96
N GLY A 32 1.41 36.14 12.83
CA GLY A 32 0.36 36.37 11.81
C GLY A 32 0.76 36.85 10.42
N VAL A 33 1.01 35.88 9.52
CA VAL A 33 0.64 35.80 8.08
C VAL A 33 0.08 37.04 7.35
N SER A 34 0.71 37.47 6.24
CA SER A 34 0.07 37.73 4.92
C SER A 34 0.99 38.33 3.83
N VAL A 35 1.18 37.56 2.75
CA VAL A 35 0.96 37.86 1.31
C VAL A 35 1.11 39.31 0.73
N LEU A 36 1.93 39.40 -0.35
CA LEU A 36 1.98 40.34 -1.51
C LEU A 36 2.31 41.84 -1.33
N SER A 37 3.43 42.30 -1.91
CA SER A 37 3.41 43.40 -2.90
C SER A 37 4.69 43.46 -3.77
N PHE A 38 4.50 43.82 -5.04
CA PHE A 38 5.49 44.08 -6.07
C PHE A 38 6.14 45.46 -5.83
N SER A 39 7.47 45.60 -5.98
CA SER A 39 8.12 46.91 -6.12
C SER A 39 9.26 46.83 -7.15
N GLU A 40 8.95 47.39 -8.32
CA GLU A 40 9.83 47.66 -9.45
C GLU A 40 10.74 48.88 -9.14
N ASP A 41 11.87 48.98 -9.84
CA ASP A 41 12.79 50.14 -9.89
C ASP A 41 13.72 50.44 -8.69
N ARG A 42 14.84 49.71 -8.58
CA ARG A 42 16.03 50.21 -7.83
C ARG A 42 17.41 50.01 -8.46
N ASN A 43 17.54 49.36 -9.63
CA ASN A 43 18.87 48.93 -10.11
C ASN A 43 19.43 49.72 -11.31
N ARG A 44 18.84 50.88 -11.66
CA ARG A 44 19.24 51.67 -12.85
C ARG A 44 20.04 52.95 -12.55
N LYS A 45 20.14 53.38 -11.29
CA LYS A 45 20.85 54.62 -10.91
C LYS A 45 22.32 54.39 -10.53
N ASP A 46 22.65 53.31 -9.83
CA ASP A 46 24.02 53.09 -9.33
C ASP A 46 25.06 52.82 -10.43
N LYS A 47 24.62 52.37 -11.61
CA LYS A 47 25.52 52.03 -12.73
C LYS A 47 25.96 53.24 -13.55
N ARG A 48 25.38 54.43 -13.33
CA ARG A 48 25.72 55.66 -14.07
C ARG A 48 26.76 56.52 -13.37
N GLU A 49 26.92 56.40 -12.05
CA GLU A 49 27.86 57.21 -11.30
C GLU A 49 29.29 56.62 -11.29
N LEU A 50 29.43 55.30 -11.44
CA LEU A 50 30.75 54.64 -11.49
C LEU A 50 31.52 54.92 -12.80
N ASN A 51 30.83 55.20 -13.91
CA ASN A 51 31.46 55.41 -15.22
C ASN A 51 31.90 56.87 -15.47
N ALA A 52 31.57 57.81 -14.58
CA ALA A 52 31.89 59.23 -14.76
C ALA A 52 33.22 59.65 -14.10
N GLN A 53 33.83 58.79 -13.28
CA GLN A 53 35.04 59.11 -12.50
C GLN A 53 36.36 58.60 -13.09
N GLU A 54 36.33 57.79 -14.16
CA GLU A 54 37.55 57.16 -14.71
C GLU A 54 38.04 57.81 -16.03
N ALA A 55 37.49 58.97 -16.40
CA ALA A 55 37.74 59.59 -17.71
C ALA A 55 38.79 60.71 -17.73
N ASN A 56 39.68 60.85 -16.73
CA ASN A 56 40.57 62.01 -16.70
C ASN A 56 41.96 61.79 -16.06
N VAL A 57 42.84 61.00 -16.70
CA VAL A 57 44.31 61.15 -16.57
C VAL A 57 45.02 60.64 -17.84
N LEU A 58 45.65 61.53 -18.61
CA LEU A 58 46.69 61.19 -19.60
C LEU A 58 48.06 61.17 -18.91
N PRO A 59 49.01 60.30 -19.32
CA PRO A 59 50.22 60.88 -19.93
C PRO A 59 50.93 60.04 -21.03
N ALA A 60 51.64 60.81 -21.86
CA ALA A 60 52.95 60.58 -22.48
C ALA A 60 53.17 59.47 -23.55
N LEU A 61 53.36 59.95 -24.78
CA LEU A 61 54.03 59.29 -25.90
C LEU A 61 55.47 58.91 -25.58
N THR A 62 55.84 57.64 -25.74
CA THR A 62 57.16 57.26 -26.30
C THR A 62 57.13 55.85 -26.91
N ARG A 63 57.79 55.75 -28.07
CA ARG A 63 58.41 54.55 -28.69
C ARG A 63 57.67 53.90 -29.86
N THR A 64 58.02 54.43 -31.02
CA THR A 64 57.93 53.84 -32.36
C THR A 64 58.34 52.36 -32.36
N LYS A 65 57.42 51.47 -32.73
CA LYS A 65 57.74 50.13 -33.23
C LYS A 65 56.94 49.90 -34.51
N THR A 66 57.70 49.76 -35.59
CA THR A 66 57.32 49.59 -36.99
C THR A 66 56.08 48.74 -37.21
N ILE A 67 55.09 49.28 -37.93
CA ILE A 67 53.92 48.56 -38.44
C ILE A 67 54.40 47.60 -39.54
N GLN A 68 54.47 46.31 -39.22
CA GLN A 68 54.50 45.23 -40.20
C GLN A 68 53.05 44.90 -40.59
N ILE A 69 52.65 45.29 -41.81
CA ILE A 69 51.37 44.91 -42.40
C ILE A 69 51.42 43.40 -42.67
N SER A 70 50.84 42.62 -41.76
CA SER A 70 50.63 41.20 -41.95
C SER A 70 49.38 40.97 -42.82
N ARG A 71 49.52 40.14 -43.85
CA ARG A 71 48.46 39.72 -44.77
C ARG A 71 47.18 39.29 -44.01
N PRO A 72 45.97 39.53 -44.56
CA PRO A 72 44.75 39.08 -43.92
C PRO A 72 44.78 37.55 -43.77
N ARG A 73 44.60 37.07 -42.53
CA ARG A 73 44.39 35.63 -42.25
C ARG A 73 43.19 35.13 -43.08
N PRO A 74 43.26 33.92 -43.64
CA PRO A 74 42.08 33.30 -44.23
C PRO A 74 41.00 33.21 -43.15
N ARG A 75 39.79 33.63 -43.52
CA ARG A 75 38.58 33.61 -42.69
C ARG A 75 38.44 32.22 -42.03
N PRO A 76 38.27 32.09 -40.71
CA PRO A 76 37.96 30.80 -40.11
C PRO A 76 36.67 30.27 -40.75
N LYS A 77 36.67 29.00 -41.18
CA LYS A 77 35.48 28.33 -41.73
C LYS A 77 34.32 28.48 -40.73
N PRO A 78 33.10 28.80 -41.18
CA PRO A 78 31.95 28.88 -40.27
C PRO A 78 31.79 27.52 -39.58
N SER A 79 31.64 27.54 -38.26
CA SER A 79 31.37 26.33 -37.48
C SER A 79 30.09 25.69 -38.01
N SER A 80 30.17 24.40 -38.30
CA SER A 80 29.07 23.57 -38.78
C SER A 80 28.10 23.23 -37.63
N ALA A 81 27.59 24.26 -36.96
CA ALA A 81 26.52 24.09 -35.99
C ALA A 81 25.25 23.67 -36.75
N HIS A 82 24.62 22.56 -36.32
CA HIS A 82 23.35 22.02 -36.83
C HIS A 82 23.36 21.42 -38.25
N SER A 83 24.48 20.90 -38.75
CA SER A 83 24.54 20.37 -40.13
C SER A 83 24.25 18.87 -40.28
N HIS A 84 24.23 18.09 -39.20
CA HIS A 84 24.24 16.63 -39.30
C HIS A 84 22.88 15.97 -39.06
N GLN A 85 22.59 14.93 -39.85
CA GLN A 85 21.42 14.08 -39.73
C GLN A 85 21.65 12.96 -38.69
N LEU A 86 20.55 12.34 -38.23
CA LEU A 86 20.57 11.34 -37.14
C LEU A 86 21.40 10.08 -37.44
N PHE A 87 21.75 9.82 -38.70
CA PHE A 87 22.47 8.62 -39.15
C PHE A 87 23.71 8.97 -39.98
N ASP A 88 24.26 10.17 -39.82
CA ASP A 88 25.54 10.49 -40.45
C ASP A 88 26.67 9.68 -39.78
N PRO A 89 27.60 9.08 -40.54
CA PRO A 89 28.67 8.23 -40.01
C PRO A 89 29.62 8.96 -39.04
N VAL A 90 29.64 10.30 -39.12
CA VAL A 90 30.42 11.17 -38.21
C VAL A 90 29.77 11.25 -36.82
N MET A 91 28.44 11.06 -36.73
CA MET A 91 27.67 11.16 -35.50
C MET A 91 27.46 9.80 -34.81
N GLU A 92 27.79 8.68 -35.48
CA GLU A 92 27.58 7.32 -34.97
C GLU A 92 28.28 7.08 -33.62
N CYS A 93 29.50 7.60 -33.42
CA CYS A 93 30.23 7.46 -32.16
C CYS A 93 29.53 8.21 -31.02
N LEU A 94 29.08 9.45 -31.25
CA LEU A 94 28.34 10.25 -30.26
C LEU A 94 26.95 9.67 -29.95
N LEU A 95 26.27 9.13 -30.97
CA LEU A 95 24.99 8.46 -30.82
C LEU A 95 25.14 7.14 -30.07
N TRP A 96 26.22 6.40 -30.30
CA TRP A 96 26.52 5.18 -29.56
C TRP A 96 26.81 5.47 -28.09
N ASP A 97 27.60 6.49 -27.79
CA ASP A 97 27.85 6.92 -26.41
C ASP A 97 26.55 7.34 -25.71
N TYR A 98 25.69 8.08 -26.41
CA TYR A 98 24.36 8.45 -25.91
C TYR A 98 23.46 7.23 -25.68
N MET A 99 23.38 6.29 -26.62
CA MET A 99 22.60 5.06 -26.50
C MET A 99 23.11 4.17 -25.37
N ARG A 100 24.43 4.09 -25.19
CA ARG A 100 25.07 3.37 -24.08
C ARG A 100 24.69 3.98 -22.74
N GLU A 101 24.70 5.30 -22.62
CA GLU A 101 24.31 6.01 -21.40
C GLU A 101 22.84 5.75 -21.06
N VAL A 102 21.93 5.86 -22.04
CA VAL A 102 20.51 5.53 -21.86
C VAL A 102 20.30 4.06 -21.49
N LEU A 103 21.05 3.13 -22.11
CA LEU A 103 20.96 1.70 -21.80
C LEU A 103 21.37 1.41 -20.34
N ILE A 104 22.44 2.05 -19.85
CA ILE A 104 22.88 1.90 -18.45
C ILE A 104 21.79 2.39 -17.50
N ILE A 105 21.17 3.54 -17.79
CA ILE A 105 20.08 4.10 -16.98
C ILE A 105 18.88 3.14 -16.96
N VAL A 106 18.47 2.60 -18.12
CA VAL A 106 17.36 1.64 -18.20
C VAL A 106 17.66 0.38 -17.39
N MET A 107 18.88 -0.15 -17.48
CA MET A 107 19.28 -1.32 -16.69
C MET A 107 19.28 -1.04 -15.19
N MET A 108 19.77 0.13 -14.75
CA MET A 108 19.68 0.54 -13.35
C MET A 108 18.23 0.65 -12.87
N LEU A 109 17.34 1.23 -13.68
CA LEU A 109 15.90 1.31 -13.34
C LEU A 109 15.26 -0.07 -13.23
N VAL A 110 15.62 -1.02 -14.11
CA VAL A 110 15.16 -2.41 -14.02
C VAL A 110 15.65 -3.05 -12.72
N VAL A 111 16.93 -2.95 -12.39
CA VAL A 111 17.47 -3.52 -11.15
C VAL A 111 16.80 -2.90 -9.92
N LEU A 112 16.62 -1.57 -9.90
CA LEU A 112 15.94 -0.87 -8.83
C LEU A 112 14.48 -1.33 -8.68
N MET A 113 13.77 -1.51 -9.80
CA MET A 113 12.40 -2.04 -9.82
C MET A 113 12.36 -3.44 -9.20
N TRP A 114 13.28 -4.32 -9.60
CA TRP A 114 13.38 -5.67 -9.06
C TRP A 114 13.81 -5.74 -7.59
N ALA A 115 14.49 -4.70 -7.06
CA ALA A 115 14.83 -4.62 -5.64
C ALA A 115 13.68 -4.02 -4.80
N ALA A 116 13.05 -2.94 -5.28
CA ALA A 116 12.05 -2.19 -4.53
C ALA A 116 10.68 -2.89 -4.48
N LEU A 117 10.24 -3.53 -5.56
CA LEU A 117 8.93 -4.18 -5.58
C LEU A 117 8.83 -5.33 -4.57
N PRO A 118 9.76 -6.30 -4.53
CA PRO A 118 9.72 -7.37 -3.52
C PRO A 118 9.82 -6.85 -2.09
N LEU A 119 10.57 -5.76 -1.85
CA LEU A 119 10.65 -5.13 -0.54
C LEU A 119 9.30 -4.56 -0.09
N TYR A 120 8.58 -3.88 -1.00
CA TYR A 120 7.22 -3.40 -0.75
C TYR A 120 6.27 -4.57 -0.41
N TRP A 121 6.26 -5.62 -1.23
CA TRP A 121 5.42 -6.79 -0.98
C TRP A 121 5.76 -7.51 0.31
N GLY A 122 7.05 -7.60 0.64
CA GLY A 122 7.52 -8.14 1.92
C GLY A 122 7.11 -7.28 3.12
N SER A 123 7.04 -5.95 2.94
CA SER A 123 6.63 -5.04 4.01
C SER A 123 5.14 -5.14 4.40
N LEU A 124 4.30 -5.70 3.52
CA LEU A 124 2.90 -5.99 3.82
C LEU A 124 2.72 -7.25 4.69
N ALA A 125 3.76 -8.08 4.85
CA ALA A 125 3.70 -9.36 5.57
C ALA A 125 3.40 -9.26 7.09
N PRO A 126 3.82 -8.22 7.84
CA PRO A 126 3.55 -8.13 9.28
C PRO A 126 2.13 -7.68 9.67
N GLY A 127 1.14 -7.77 8.79
CA GLY A 127 -0.23 -7.31 9.10
C GLY A 127 -0.87 -7.98 10.32
N LEU A 128 -0.46 -9.20 10.69
CA LEU A 128 -1.10 -9.96 11.77
C LEU A 128 -0.80 -9.46 13.18
N SER A 129 0.31 -8.76 13.41
CA SER A 129 0.67 -8.30 14.77
C SER A 129 -0.21 -7.14 15.26
N HIS A 130 -0.87 -6.44 14.35
CA HIS A 130 -1.74 -5.30 14.63
C HIS A 130 -3.23 -5.63 14.46
N ALA A 131 -3.57 -6.91 14.26
CA ALA A 131 -4.95 -7.38 14.21
C ALA A 131 -5.82 -6.93 15.40
N PRO A 132 -5.29 -6.80 16.64
CA PRO A 132 -6.09 -6.33 17.77
C PRO A 132 -6.53 -4.86 17.68
N ASN A 133 -6.06 -4.08 16.70
CA ASN A 133 -6.56 -2.71 16.52
C ASN A 133 -7.86 -2.65 15.70
N PHE A 134 -8.28 -3.77 15.10
CA PHE A 134 -9.48 -3.85 14.29
C PHE A 134 -10.69 -4.14 15.17
N LYS A 135 -11.45 -3.09 15.48
CA LYS A 135 -12.71 -3.18 16.22
C LYS A 135 -13.75 -3.95 15.43
N ALA A 136 -14.24 -5.03 16.02
CA ALA A 136 -15.27 -5.88 15.47
C ALA A 136 -16.38 -6.09 16.51
N TRP A 137 -17.60 -6.38 16.06
CA TRP A 137 -18.74 -6.53 16.97
C TRP A 137 -19.22 -7.96 17.02
N VAL A 138 -19.70 -8.37 18.19
CA VAL A 138 -20.52 -9.57 18.34
C VAL A 138 -21.87 -9.16 18.89
N VAL A 139 -22.93 -9.59 18.22
CA VAL A 139 -24.32 -9.26 18.57
C VAL A 139 -25.13 -10.54 18.66
N ASP A 140 -25.61 -10.83 19.86
CA ASP A 140 -26.48 -11.97 20.09
C ASP A 140 -27.95 -11.57 19.87
N PHE A 141 -28.55 -12.02 18.77
CA PHE A 141 -29.99 -11.91 18.58
C PHE A 141 -30.74 -13.24 18.82
N ASP A 142 -30.04 -14.33 19.06
CA ASP A 142 -30.63 -15.65 19.28
C ASP A 142 -31.29 -15.75 20.67
N GLY A 143 -30.68 -15.13 21.68
CA GLY A 143 -31.16 -15.19 23.07
C GLY A 143 -31.18 -16.61 23.66
N GLY A 144 -30.52 -17.56 22.98
CA GLY A 144 -30.48 -18.98 23.29
C GLY A 144 -29.05 -19.47 23.54
N PRO A 145 -28.89 -20.80 23.77
CA PRO A 145 -27.59 -21.38 24.10
C PRO A 145 -26.54 -21.20 23.00
N LEU A 146 -26.92 -21.20 21.72
CA LEU A 146 -26.00 -20.94 20.61
C LEU A 146 -25.45 -19.50 20.67
N GLY A 147 -26.34 -18.52 20.78
CA GLY A 147 -25.99 -17.10 20.85
C GLY A 147 -25.05 -16.77 22.01
N ALA A 148 -25.38 -17.28 23.20
CA ALA A 148 -24.56 -17.12 24.39
C ALA A 148 -23.17 -17.77 24.23
N PHE A 149 -23.11 -19.00 23.69
CA PHE A 149 -21.86 -19.72 23.49
C PHE A 149 -20.94 -19.03 22.48
N VAL A 150 -21.50 -18.54 21.37
CA VAL A 150 -20.74 -17.80 20.35
C VAL A 150 -20.18 -16.51 20.95
N THR A 151 -21.02 -15.74 21.66
CA THR A 151 -20.61 -14.48 22.27
C THR A 151 -19.49 -14.69 23.30
N GLU A 152 -19.62 -15.68 24.18
CA GLU A 152 -18.59 -16.00 25.17
C GLU A 152 -17.28 -16.45 24.52
N SER A 153 -17.36 -17.34 23.52
CA SER A 153 -16.18 -17.86 22.82
C SER A 153 -15.43 -16.76 22.06
N VAL A 154 -16.16 -15.86 21.40
CA VAL A 154 -15.58 -14.73 20.66
C VAL A 154 -14.87 -13.78 21.62
N ILE A 155 -15.48 -13.41 22.75
CA ILE A 155 -14.84 -12.51 23.73
C ILE A 155 -13.64 -13.17 24.41
N ASN A 156 -13.69 -14.48 24.68
CA ASN A 156 -12.54 -15.19 25.23
C ASN A 156 -11.38 -15.28 24.23
N SER A 157 -11.65 -15.23 22.92
CA SER A 157 -10.59 -15.20 21.89
C SER A 157 -9.77 -13.91 21.93
N THR A 158 -10.37 -12.79 22.33
CA THR A 158 -9.71 -11.47 22.46
C THR A 158 -8.72 -11.42 23.64
N LYS A 159 -8.76 -12.38 24.56
CA LYS A 159 -7.91 -12.39 25.76
C LYS A 159 -6.56 -13.09 25.54
N VAL A 160 -6.36 -13.76 24.39
CA VAL A 160 -5.24 -14.68 24.18
C VAL A 160 -4.47 -14.35 22.89
N GLY A 161 -3.21 -13.94 23.05
CA GLY A 161 -2.28 -13.68 21.95
C GLY A 161 -2.58 -12.39 21.19
N ASN A 162 -1.93 -12.21 20.02
CA ASN A 162 -2.06 -10.99 19.21
C ASN A 162 -2.75 -11.25 17.85
N ARG A 163 -3.29 -12.46 17.64
CA ARG A 163 -3.93 -12.89 16.37
C ARG A 163 -5.44 -12.94 16.52
N HIS A 164 -6.03 -11.85 16.99
CA HIS A 164 -7.47 -11.69 17.16
C HIS A 164 -7.90 -10.29 16.73
N LEU A 165 -9.19 -10.12 16.46
CA LEU A 165 -9.81 -8.80 16.32
C LEU A 165 -10.22 -8.30 17.71
N ASP A 166 -10.44 -7.00 17.86
CA ASP A 166 -10.96 -6.43 19.10
C ASP A 166 -12.48 -6.56 19.10
N TRP A 167 -12.96 -7.69 19.62
CA TRP A 167 -14.38 -8.00 19.68
C TRP A 167 -15.07 -7.28 20.84
N GLU A 168 -16.04 -6.43 20.53
CA GLU A 168 -16.93 -5.81 21.50
C GLU A 168 -18.33 -6.43 21.43
N VAL A 169 -18.92 -6.75 22.58
CA VAL A 169 -20.34 -7.16 22.65
C VAL A 169 -21.22 -5.92 22.49
N LYS A 170 -22.12 -5.93 21.51
CA LYS A 170 -23.19 -4.93 21.41
C LYS A 170 -24.53 -5.59 21.74
N PRO A 171 -25.39 -4.94 22.55
CA PRO A 171 -26.70 -5.48 22.85
C PRO A 171 -27.58 -5.45 21.59
N ALA A 172 -28.35 -6.53 21.36
CA ALA A 172 -29.27 -6.59 20.23
C ALA A 172 -30.34 -5.48 20.24
N SER A 173 -30.68 -4.94 21.41
CA SER A 173 -31.63 -3.83 21.57
C SER A 173 -31.17 -2.52 20.93
N GLN A 174 -29.88 -2.39 20.62
CA GLN A 174 -29.34 -1.22 19.91
C GLN A 174 -29.71 -1.23 18.41
N PHE A 175 -30.09 -2.39 17.86
CA PHE A 175 -30.35 -2.56 16.43
C PHE A 175 -31.82 -2.86 16.20
N SER A 176 -32.44 -2.07 15.31
CA SER A 176 -33.85 -2.25 14.93
C SER A 176 -34.07 -3.48 14.03
N SER A 177 -33.04 -3.87 13.27
CA SER A 177 -33.06 -5.03 12.37
C SER A 177 -31.65 -5.51 12.05
N LEU A 178 -31.52 -6.69 11.44
CA LEU A 178 -30.24 -7.15 10.87
C LEU A 178 -29.70 -6.20 9.79
N GLN A 179 -30.58 -5.51 9.08
CA GLN A 179 -30.19 -4.55 8.06
C GLN A 179 -29.64 -3.25 8.66
N ASP A 180 -30.12 -2.85 9.84
CA ASP A 180 -29.56 -1.74 10.60
C ASP A 180 -28.14 -2.08 11.09
N LEU A 181 -27.90 -3.29 11.60
CA LEU A 181 -26.55 -3.77 11.90
C LEU A 181 -25.65 -3.74 10.65
N ALA A 182 -26.12 -4.26 9.52
CA ALA A 182 -25.38 -4.24 8.26
C ALA A 182 -25.05 -2.81 7.81
N ASN A 183 -26.01 -1.88 7.91
CA ASN A 183 -25.79 -0.47 7.59
C ASN A 183 -24.76 0.17 8.52
N GLN A 184 -24.77 -0.16 9.81
CA GLN A 184 -23.78 0.36 10.75
C GLN A 184 -22.36 -0.16 10.48
N VAL A 185 -22.23 -1.40 9.99
CA VAL A 185 -20.95 -1.92 9.50
C VAL A 185 -20.52 -1.19 8.22
N LEU A 186 -21.43 -0.91 7.30
CA LEU A 186 -21.18 -0.10 6.09
C LEU A 186 -20.84 1.37 6.40
N GLU A 187 -21.37 1.92 7.49
CA GLU A 187 -21.01 3.25 8.02
C GLU A 187 -19.67 3.23 8.79
N GLU A 188 -18.85 2.19 8.59
CA GLU A 188 -17.49 2.06 9.10
C GLU A 188 -17.35 2.00 10.63
N LYS A 189 -18.45 1.82 11.36
CA LYS A 189 -18.45 1.77 12.84
C LYS A 189 -17.76 0.53 13.40
N ALA A 190 -17.68 -0.54 12.60
CA ALA A 190 -16.92 -1.76 12.88
C ALA A 190 -16.31 -2.32 11.59
N TRP A 191 -15.24 -3.11 11.72
CA TRP A 191 -14.59 -3.80 10.60
C TRP A 191 -15.27 -5.10 10.19
N ALA A 192 -15.90 -5.76 11.17
CA ALA A 192 -16.72 -6.95 10.97
C ALA A 192 -17.76 -7.04 12.08
N ALA A 193 -18.86 -7.74 11.81
CA ALA A 193 -19.84 -8.08 12.83
C ALA A 193 -20.20 -9.56 12.75
N ILE A 194 -20.11 -10.27 13.88
CA ILE A 194 -20.68 -11.60 14.04
C ILE A 194 -22.06 -11.45 14.64
N THR A 195 -23.05 -12.06 14.00
CA THR A 195 -24.41 -12.13 14.52
C THR A 195 -24.86 -13.58 14.61
N SER A 196 -25.42 -13.97 15.76
CA SER A 196 -26.32 -15.12 15.81
C SER A 196 -27.64 -14.70 15.16
N LYS A 197 -28.17 -15.48 14.23
CA LYS A 197 -29.33 -15.10 13.42
C LYS A 197 -30.57 -14.85 14.30
N HIS A 198 -31.31 -13.80 13.95
CA HIS A 198 -32.71 -13.62 14.33
C HIS A 198 -33.53 -12.93 13.24
N ILE A 199 -34.70 -13.49 12.96
CA ILE A 199 -36.05 -12.88 12.91
C ILE A 199 -36.95 -14.12 13.00
N ASN A 200 -37.53 -14.38 14.18
CA ASN A 200 -38.56 -15.39 14.48
C ASN A 200 -38.70 -16.54 13.45
N PRO A 201 -38.14 -17.74 13.70
CA PRO A 201 -37.59 -18.23 14.97
C PRO A 201 -36.11 -17.90 15.20
N SER A 202 -35.67 -18.00 16.45
CA SER A 202 -34.25 -17.92 16.84
C SER A 202 -33.44 -19.10 16.27
N ALA A 203 -32.13 -18.96 16.12
CA ALA A 203 -31.28 -20.01 15.56
C ALA A 203 -31.28 -21.29 16.42
N SER A 204 -31.19 -21.16 17.74
CA SER A 204 -31.28 -22.27 18.70
C SER A 204 -32.63 -22.97 18.63
N SER A 205 -33.74 -22.21 18.62
CA SER A 205 -35.07 -22.81 18.55
C SER A 205 -35.30 -23.51 17.21
N THR A 206 -34.84 -22.91 16.10
CA THR A 206 -34.92 -23.53 14.77
C THR A 206 -34.16 -24.86 14.74
N LEU A 207 -32.95 -24.92 15.32
CA LEU A 207 -32.17 -26.15 15.41
C LEU A 207 -32.89 -27.24 16.22
N TYR A 208 -33.44 -26.89 17.39
CA TYR A 208 -34.13 -27.86 18.24
C TYR A 208 -35.44 -28.37 17.63
N VAL A 209 -36.20 -27.49 16.99
CA VAL A 209 -37.41 -27.86 16.23
C VAL A 209 -37.03 -28.77 15.05
N ALA A 210 -35.99 -28.43 14.30
CA ALA A 210 -35.57 -29.25 13.17
C ALA A 210 -35.14 -30.67 13.58
N ARG A 211 -34.50 -30.83 14.74
CA ARG A 211 -34.18 -32.15 15.29
C ARG A 211 -35.40 -32.90 15.82
N ALA A 212 -36.31 -32.19 16.50
CA ALA A 212 -37.49 -32.81 17.09
C ALA A 212 -38.49 -33.32 16.04
N TYR A 213 -38.60 -32.64 14.90
CA TYR A 213 -39.57 -32.94 13.83
C TYR A 213 -38.95 -33.49 12.54
N GLY A 214 -37.63 -33.69 12.48
CA GLY A 214 -36.98 -34.25 11.29
C GLY A 214 -37.02 -33.32 10.08
N ASP A 215 -36.87 -32.00 10.29
CA ASP A 215 -36.94 -31.02 9.21
C ASP A 215 -35.71 -31.08 8.29
N TYR A 216 -35.83 -31.77 7.15
CA TYR A 216 -34.79 -31.88 6.14
C TYR A 216 -34.44 -30.55 5.44
N THR A 217 -35.29 -29.51 5.56
CA THR A 217 -35.07 -28.19 4.95
C THR A 217 -34.18 -27.28 5.80
N TYR A 218 -33.80 -27.73 7.00
CA TYR A 218 -32.93 -26.99 7.89
C TYR A 218 -31.56 -26.71 7.26
N ASP A 219 -31.18 -25.43 7.27
CA ASP A 219 -29.94 -24.92 6.72
C ASP A 219 -29.04 -24.41 7.85
N GLN A 220 -27.98 -25.18 8.11
CA GLN A 220 -27.02 -24.93 9.18
C GLN A 220 -26.33 -23.58 9.03
N THR A 221 -26.04 -23.15 7.79
CA THR A 221 -25.22 -21.96 7.50
C THR A 221 -25.93 -20.66 7.88
N LYS A 222 -27.24 -20.72 8.09
CA LYS A 222 -28.04 -19.58 8.52
C LYS A 222 -27.95 -19.31 10.01
N ALA A 223 -27.37 -20.18 10.83
CA ALA A 223 -27.39 -20.01 12.28
C ALA A 223 -26.53 -18.83 12.75
N VAL A 224 -25.34 -18.65 12.17
CA VAL A 224 -24.44 -17.53 12.46
C VAL A 224 -24.06 -16.82 11.16
N THR A 225 -24.05 -15.49 11.15
CA THR A 225 -23.61 -14.71 10.00
C THR A 225 -22.45 -13.80 10.37
N LEU A 226 -21.40 -13.83 9.56
CA LEU A 226 -20.28 -12.91 9.61
C LEU A 226 -20.49 -11.83 8.54
N TYR A 227 -20.74 -10.59 8.97
CA TYR A 227 -20.76 -9.43 8.09
C TYR A 227 -19.37 -8.84 7.93
N ILE A 228 -18.96 -8.65 6.69
CA ILE A 228 -17.72 -7.96 6.32
C ILE A 228 -17.99 -6.93 5.23
N GLU A 229 -17.15 -5.91 5.17
CA GLU A 229 -17.12 -4.94 4.08
C GLU A 229 -15.75 -5.01 3.40
N GLN A 230 -15.65 -5.73 2.28
CA GLN A 230 -14.37 -5.86 1.58
C GLN A 230 -13.97 -4.58 0.84
N ALA A 231 -14.92 -3.82 0.31
CA ALA A 231 -14.63 -2.59 -0.43
C ALA A 231 -13.98 -1.48 0.41
N ARG A 232 -14.04 -1.56 1.76
CA ARG A 232 -13.35 -0.61 2.65
C ARG A 232 -11.84 -0.71 2.51
N ASN A 233 -11.33 -1.94 2.54
CA ASN A 233 -9.92 -2.25 2.31
C ASN A 233 -9.79 -3.76 2.03
N GLU A 234 -9.48 -4.12 0.79
CA GLU A 234 -9.42 -5.51 0.35
C GLU A 234 -8.29 -6.29 1.05
N ASN A 235 -7.19 -5.61 1.36
CA ASN A 235 -6.04 -6.23 2.00
C ASN A 235 -6.33 -6.53 3.48
N ALA A 236 -6.89 -5.58 4.22
CA ALA A 236 -7.28 -5.81 5.61
C ALA A 236 -8.39 -6.87 5.70
N ALA A 237 -9.40 -6.80 4.84
CA ALA A 237 -10.49 -7.76 4.83
C ALA A 237 -10.01 -9.16 4.44
N GLY A 238 -9.16 -9.28 3.41
CA GLY A 238 -8.69 -10.55 2.85
C GLY A 238 -7.57 -11.22 3.64
N GLN A 239 -6.63 -10.45 4.21
CA GLN A 239 -5.46 -11.00 4.89
C GLN A 239 -5.62 -11.11 6.41
N LEU A 240 -6.47 -10.28 7.02
CA LEU A 240 -6.62 -10.21 8.48
C LEU A 240 -8.01 -10.59 8.94
N ILE A 241 -9.02 -9.82 8.55
CA ILE A 241 -10.37 -9.92 9.14
C ILE A 241 -11.00 -11.27 8.81
N THR A 242 -11.08 -11.61 7.52
CA THR A 242 -11.75 -12.85 7.07
C THR A 242 -11.05 -14.10 7.61
N PRO A 243 -9.72 -14.27 7.50
CA PRO A 243 -9.05 -15.48 8.00
C PRO A 243 -9.16 -15.63 9.53
N ILE A 244 -8.99 -14.55 10.29
CA ILE A 244 -9.08 -14.58 11.76
C ILE A 244 -10.51 -14.92 12.21
N ALA A 245 -11.53 -14.28 11.61
CA ALA A 245 -12.92 -14.55 11.95
C ALA A 245 -13.35 -15.97 11.53
N THR A 246 -12.88 -16.46 10.39
CA THR A 246 -13.15 -17.82 9.90
C THR A 246 -12.58 -18.87 10.85
N GLU A 247 -11.31 -18.74 11.25
CA GLU A 247 -10.65 -19.67 12.18
C GLU A 247 -11.34 -19.69 13.54
N LEU A 248 -11.75 -18.52 14.04
CA LEU A 248 -12.51 -18.38 15.27
C LEU A 248 -13.87 -19.08 15.18
N LEU A 249 -14.67 -18.75 14.16
CA LEU A 249 -16.01 -19.31 13.99
C LEU A 249 -15.99 -20.83 13.78
N ASP A 250 -15.04 -21.33 12.99
CA ASP A 250 -14.85 -22.77 12.78
C ASP A 250 -14.55 -23.50 14.09
N LYS A 251 -13.64 -22.95 14.91
CA LYS A 251 -13.31 -23.52 16.21
C LYS A 251 -14.52 -23.50 17.14
N THR A 252 -15.17 -22.33 17.28
CA THR A 252 -16.32 -22.13 18.17
C THR A 252 -17.48 -23.04 17.81
N LEU A 253 -17.87 -23.13 16.53
CA LEU A 253 -19.03 -23.93 16.14
C LEU A 253 -18.77 -25.43 16.19
N ARG A 254 -17.53 -25.89 15.94
CA ARG A 254 -17.16 -27.29 16.17
C ARG A 254 -17.28 -27.66 17.65
N GLU A 255 -16.81 -26.80 18.55
CA GLU A 255 -16.92 -27.01 20.00
C GLU A 255 -18.38 -26.99 20.47
N PHE A 256 -19.18 -26.04 19.98
CA PHE A 256 -20.61 -25.97 20.27
C PHE A 256 -21.33 -27.25 19.83
N ASN A 257 -21.20 -27.63 18.55
CA ASN A 257 -21.89 -28.78 17.98
C ASN A 257 -21.54 -30.08 18.70
N ALA A 258 -20.27 -30.27 19.09
CA ALA A 258 -19.85 -31.44 19.86
C ALA A 258 -20.52 -31.52 21.25
N ARG A 259 -20.69 -30.40 21.94
CA ARG A 259 -21.36 -30.35 23.25
C ARG A 259 -22.87 -30.52 23.11
N ASP A 260 -23.46 -29.83 22.14
CA ASP A 260 -24.89 -29.79 21.90
C ASP A 260 -25.42 -31.13 21.39
N ILE A 261 -24.74 -31.81 20.47
CA ILE A 261 -25.15 -33.15 20.01
C ILE A 261 -25.04 -34.20 21.13
N ALA A 262 -24.02 -34.11 21.97
CA ALA A 262 -23.87 -35.01 23.12
C ALA A 262 -24.98 -34.81 24.15
N ALA A 263 -25.41 -33.57 24.38
CA ALA A 263 -26.57 -33.25 25.22
C ALA A 263 -27.87 -33.77 24.59
N TYR A 264 -28.03 -33.58 23.28
CA TYR A 264 -29.19 -34.05 22.54
C TYR A 264 -29.36 -35.57 22.58
N ILE A 265 -28.30 -36.33 22.28
CA ILE A 265 -28.30 -37.80 22.33
C ILE A 265 -28.66 -38.31 23.74
N ARG A 266 -28.18 -37.64 24.80
CA ARG A 266 -28.56 -37.99 26.18
C ARG A 266 -30.05 -37.75 26.44
N ALA A 267 -30.61 -36.66 25.90
CA ALA A 267 -32.02 -36.32 26.08
C ALA A 267 -32.97 -37.28 25.35
N ILE A 268 -32.61 -37.73 24.15
CA ILE A 268 -33.47 -38.64 23.35
C ILE A 268 -33.29 -40.12 23.69
N ARG A 269 -32.36 -40.49 24.57
CA ARG A 269 -32.07 -41.89 24.92
C ARG A 269 -33.31 -42.70 25.33
N ALA A 270 -34.27 -42.06 26.00
CA ALA A 270 -35.50 -42.68 26.47
C ALA A 270 -36.62 -42.71 25.40
N HIS A 271 -36.40 -42.12 24.22
CA HIS A 271 -37.38 -41.93 23.16
C HIS A 271 -36.84 -42.47 21.82
N PRO A 272 -36.98 -43.78 21.55
CA PRO A 272 -36.45 -44.40 20.33
C PRO A 272 -37.01 -43.76 19.05
N ASP A 273 -38.28 -43.36 19.04
CA ASP A 273 -38.93 -42.69 17.90
C ASP A 273 -38.25 -41.35 17.56
N ALA A 274 -37.73 -40.63 18.56
CA ALA A 274 -37.03 -39.36 18.34
C ALA A 274 -35.68 -39.55 17.62
N VAL A 275 -35.07 -40.74 17.74
CA VAL A 275 -33.84 -41.08 17.00
C VAL A 275 -34.16 -41.23 15.52
N GLU A 276 -35.26 -41.92 15.18
CA GLU A 276 -35.68 -42.12 13.79
C GLU A 276 -36.03 -40.78 13.13
N THR A 277 -36.83 -39.94 13.81
CA THR A 277 -37.17 -38.59 13.32
C THR A 277 -35.92 -37.71 13.14
N SER A 278 -34.91 -37.83 14.01
CA SER A 278 -33.66 -37.08 13.84
C SER A 278 -32.89 -37.46 12.58
N LEU A 279 -32.94 -38.75 12.20
CA LEU A 279 -32.24 -39.25 11.01
C LEU A 279 -32.85 -38.69 9.71
N GLU A 280 -34.10 -38.25 9.73
CA GLU A 280 -34.75 -37.56 8.61
C GLU A 280 -34.13 -36.18 8.33
N SER A 281 -33.46 -35.57 9.32
CA SER A 281 -32.69 -34.33 9.16
C SER A 281 -31.22 -34.47 9.55
N PRO A 282 -30.38 -35.02 8.64
CA PRO A 282 -28.94 -35.09 8.85
C PRO A 282 -28.29 -33.71 9.06
N SER A 283 -28.85 -32.65 8.44
CA SER A 283 -28.38 -31.27 8.62
C SER A 283 -28.68 -30.76 10.03
N ALA A 284 -29.82 -31.07 10.64
CA ALA A 284 -30.07 -30.68 12.03
C ALA A 284 -29.18 -31.45 13.01
N LEU A 285 -28.89 -32.72 12.72
CA LEU A 285 -27.95 -33.54 13.52
C LEU A 285 -26.52 -33.00 13.48
N ALA A 286 -26.03 -32.56 12.31
CA ALA A 286 -24.70 -31.98 12.20
C ALA A 286 -24.57 -30.57 12.85
N GLY A 287 -25.69 -29.93 13.21
CA GLY A 287 -25.73 -28.78 14.13
C GLY A 287 -25.85 -27.41 13.47
N ALA A 288 -25.26 -26.40 14.10
CA ALA A 288 -25.27 -25.02 13.62
C ALA A 288 -23.96 -24.71 12.88
N TRP A 289 -24.05 -23.95 11.78
CA TRP A 289 -22.89 -23.47 11.04
C TRP A 289 -22.99 -21.96 10.77
N TRP A 290 -21.99 -21.42 10.08
CA TRP A 290 -21.90 -20.01 9.78
C TRP A 290 -21.79 -19.73 8.29
N LYS A 291 -22.07 -18.48 7.91
CA LYS A 291 -21.85 -17.96 6.56
C LYS A 291 -21.24 -16.57 6.61
N THR A 292 -20.48 -16.23 5.58
CA THR A 292 -20.02 -14.85 5.35
C THR A 292 -21.00 -14.12 4.46
N VAL A 293 -21.41 -12.92 4.87
CA VAL A 293 -22.11 -11.97 4.02
C VAL A 293 -21.21 -10.76 3.82
N ASN A 294 -20.75 -10.61 2.59
CA ASN A 294 -20.01 -9.43 2.21
C ASN A 294 -20.99 -8.34 1.78
N LEU A 295 -21.04 -7.26 2.54
CA LEU A 295 -21.96 -6.15 2.32
C LEU A 295 -21.62 -5.37 1.05
N LYS A 296 -20.33 -5.31 0.71
CA LYS A 296 -19.84 -4.64 -0.49
C LYS A 296 -18.67 -5.43 -1.09
N PRO A 297 -18.96 -6.37 -2.01
CA PRO A 297 -17.92 -7.19 -2.61
C PRO A 297 -16.98 -6.38 -3.48
N TRP A 298 -15.70 -6.76 -3.41
CA TRP A 298 -14.65 -6.21 -4.25
C TRP A 298 -14.14 -7.31 -5.18
N ASN A 299 -14.50 -7.21 -6.45
CA ASN A 299 -14.18 -8.21 -7.49
C ASN A 299 -12.78 -8.02 -8.11
N ALA A 300 -12.14 -6.86 -7.90
CA ALA A 300 -10.85 -6.50 -8.53
C ALA A 300 -9.67 -6.48 -7.53
N ALA A 301 -9.67 -7.35 -6.52
CA ALA A 301 -8.69 -7.32 -5.43
C ALA A 301 -7.24 -7.50 -5.89
N VAL A 302 -7.01 -8.32 -6.93
CA VAL A 302 -5.66 -8.60 -7.41
C VAL A 302 -5.20 -7.57 -8.46
N ALA A 303 -6.12 -6.91 -9.14
CA ALA A 303 -5.80 -5.86 -10.10
C ALA A 303 -5.38 -4.57 -9.40
N SER A 304 -6.02 -4.19 -8.28
CA SER A 304 -5.82 -2.91 -7.60
C SER A 304 -4.34 -2.60 -7.27
N PRO A 305 -3.58 -3.50 -6.62
CA PRO A 305 -2.17 -3.24 -6.33
C PRO A 305 -1.34 -3.10 -7.61
N MET A 306 -1.58 -3.94 -8.62
CA MET A 306 -0.80 -3.88 -9.86
C MET A 306 -1.12 -2.62 -10.65
N THR A 307 -2.39 -2.28 -10.82
CA THR A 307 -2.78 -1.11 -11.59
C THR A 307 -2.42 0.20 -10.90
N ILE A 308 -2.65 0.35 -9.59
CA ILE A 308 -2.41 1.64 -8.91
C ILE A 308 -0.91 1.84 -8.69
N ILE A 309 -0.24 0.85 -8.11
CA ILE A 309 1.16 0.98 -7.70
C ILE A 309 2.06 0.86 -8.93
N GLY A 310 1.72 -0.02 -9.88
CA GLY A 310 2.41 -0.13 -11.16
C GLY A 310 2.36 1.15 -11.98
N GLN A 311 1.20 1.81 -12.06
CA GLN A 311 1.06 3.07 -12.80
C GLN A 311 1.94 4.17 -12.21
N ILE A 312 2.00 4.28 -10.88
CA ILE A 312 2.86 5.26 -10.20
C ILE A 312 4.34 4.98 -10.52
N TYR A 313 4.79 3.72 -10.45
CA TYR A 313 6.17 3.36 -10.78
C TYR A 313 6.51 3.61 -12.24
N LEU A 314 5.62 3.26 -13.18
CA LEU A 314 5.82 3.51 -14.60
C LEU A 314 5.90 5.03 -14.89
N MET A 315 5.11 5.85 -14.20
CA MET A 315 5.18 7.30 -14.31
C MET A 315 6.49 7.87 -13.75
N LEU A 316 6.94 7.38 -12.59
CA LEU A 316 8.22 7.78 -11.99
C LEU A 316 9.43 7.39 -12.85
N PHE A 317 9.45 6.16 -13.36
CA PHE A 317 10.54 5.70 -14.23
C PHE A 317 10.55 6.43 -15.57
N ALA A 318 9.37 6.72 -16.16
CA ALA A 318 9.27 7.56 -17.34
C ALA A 318 9.82 8.98 -17.07
N PHE A 319 9.49 9.57 -15.93
CA PHE A 319 10.03 10.88 -15.53
C PHE A 319 11.56 10.86 -15.40
N ILE A 320 12.12 9.91 -14.64
CA ILE A 320 13.58 9.79 -14.47
C ILE A 320 14.28 9.59 -15.82
N LEU A 321 13.73 8.73 -16.68
CA LEU A 321 14.25 8.49 -18.03
C LEU A 321 14.24 9.78 -18.88
N THR A 322 13.20 10.60 -18.80
CA THR A 322 13.15 11.88 -19.54
C THR A 322 14.16 12.91 -19.03
N VAL A 323 14.38 13.01 -17.72
CA VAL A 323 15.36 13.93 -17.11
C VAL A 323 16.79 13.50 -17.43
N MET A 324 17.11 12.22 -17.27
CA MET A 324 18.45 11.70 -17.54
C MET A 324 18.76 11.74 -19.05
N SER A 325 17.80 11.41 -19.90
CA SER A 325 17.97 11.55 -21.36
C SER A 325 18.13 13.01 -21.78
N HIS A 326 17.56 13.98 -21.06
CA HIS A 326 17.84 15.40 -21.31
C HIS A 326 19.30 15.76 -21.01
N GLN A 327 19.85 15.32 -19.87
CA GLN A 327 21.26 15.57 -19.53
C GLN A 327 22.22 14.96 -20.56
N ALA A 328 22.01 13.69 -20.94
CA ALA A 328 22.84 13.01 -21.92
C ALA A 328 22.76 13.65 -23.34
N ARG A 329 21.63 14.29 -23.68
CA ARG A 329 21.45 14.98 -24.97
C ARG A 329 22.18 16.31 -25.09
N GLN A 330 22.48 17.00 -23.99
CA GLN A 330 23.09 18.34 -24.06
C GLN A 330 24.39 18.36 -24.89
N ARG A 331 25.10 17.24 -24.95
CA ARG A 331 26.31 17.06 -25.78
C ARG A 331 26.01 16.89 -27.28
N LEU A 332 24.84 16.35 -27.64
CA LEU A 332 24.39 16.13 -29.02
C LEU A 332 23.62 17.32 -29.60
N GLU A 333 22.97 18.14 -28.77
CA GLU A 333 22.11 19.25 -29.22
C GLU A 333 22.87 20.29 -30.06
N ALA A 334 24.17 20.49 -29.82
CA ALA A 334 24.98 21.47 -30.56
C ALA A 334 25.27 21.07 -32.03
N GLN A 335 25.15 19.79 -32.36
CA GLN A 335 25.60 19.24 -33.66
C GLN A 335 24.46 18.70 -34.54
N LEU A 336 23.27 18.49 -33.96
CA LEU A 336 22.14 17.85 -34.64
C LEU A 336 21.19 18.87 -35.32
N THR A 337 20.61 18.46 -36.46
CA THR A 337 19.50 19.19 -37.08
C THR A 337 18.22 19.16 -36.22
N TYR A 338 17.39 20.21 -36.30
CA TYR A 338 16.16 20.33 -35.49
C TYR A 338 15.20 19.14 -35.63
N ARG A 339 15.00 18.62 -36.85
CA ARG A 339 14.12 17.46 -37.11
C ARG A 339 14.64 16.18 -36.46
N SER A 340 15.96 15.98 -36.54
CA SER A 340 16.67 14.85 -35.92
C SER A 340 16.57 14.91 -34.40
N LEU A 341 16.70 16.11 -33.82
CA LEU A 341 16.58 16.36 -32.39
C LEU A 341 15.16 16.09 -31.86
N VAL A 342 14.12 16.45 -32.62
CA VAL A 342 12.72 16.15 -32.27
C VAL A 342 12.45 14.64 -32.36
N ALA A 343 12.97 13.96 -33.38
CA ALA A 343 12.84 12.50 -33.52
C ALA A 343 13.52 11.76 -32.35
N LEU A 344 14.71 12.20 -31.93
CA LEU A 344 15.41 11.66 -30.76
C LEU A 344 14.66 11.92 -29.45
N ARG A 345 13.95 13.05 -29.36
CA ARG A 345 13.15 13.42 -28.18
C ARG A 345 11.92 12.55 -27.96
N ILE A 346 11.28 12.10 -29.03
CA ILE A 346 10.04 11.32 -28.95
C ILE A 346 10.34 9.82 -29.09
N GLY A 347 11.17 9.43 -30.05
CA GLY A 347 11.43 8.04 -30.38
C GLY A 347 12.18 7.28 -29.29
N LEU A 348 13.22 7.88 -28.71
CA LEU A 348 14.06 7.14 -27.76
C LEU A 348 13.35 6.82 -26.43
N PRO A 349 12.62 7.77 -25.78
CA PRO A 349 11.85 7.43 -24.58
C PRO A 349 10.76 6.38 -24.85
N LEU A 350 10.14 6.38 -26.03
CA LEU A 350 9.15 5.36 -26.41
C LEU A 350 9.78 3.97 -26.54
N VAL A 351 10.93 3.87 -27.20
CA VAL A 351 11.64 2.58 -27.36
C VAL A 351 12.18 2.08 -26.03
N ALA A 352 12.73 2.98 -25.20
CA ALA A 352 13.26 2.63 -23.88
C ALA A 352 12.17 2.26 -22.86
N TYR A 353 10.91 2.67 -23.10
CA TYR A 353 9.77 2.25 -22.28
C TYR A 353 9.39 0.78 -22.49
N ILE A 354 9.62 0.22 -23.69
CA ILE A 354 9.31 -1.18 -24.02
C ILE A 354 9.94 -2.16 -23.02
N PRO A 355 11.27 -2.19 -22.80
CA PRO A 355 11.88 -3.13 -21.86
C PRO A 355 11.43 -2.91 -20.40
N ILE A 356 11.14 -1.67 -20.00
CA ILE A 356 10.64 -1.35 -18.66
C ILE A 356 9.23 -1.92 -18.46
N SER A 357 8.34 -1.70 -19.43
CA SER A 357 6.97 -2.22 -19.41
C SER A 357 6.91 -3.75 -19.46
N ILE A 358 7.78 -4.40 -20.25
CA ILE A 358 7.90 -5.86 -20.30
C ILE A 358 8.40 -6.41 -18.95
N SER A 359 9.42 -5.79 -18.37
CA SER A 359 9.97 -6.19 -17.08
C SER A 359 8.93 -6.03 -15.95
N TYR A 360 8.13 -4.98 -15.99
CA TYR A 360 7.00 -4.78 -15.09
C TYR A 360 5.91 -5.86 -15.29
N ALA A 361 5.56 -6.20 -16.53
CA ALA A 361 4.59 -7.26 -16.83
C ALA A 361 5.08 -8.65 -16.37
N MET A 362 6.39 -8.94 -16.49
CA MET A 362 6.99 -10.18 -15.98
C MET A 362 6.89 -10.29 -14.46
N LEU A 363 7.05 -9.18 -13.72
CA LEU A 363 6.84 -9.16 -12.27
C LEU A 363 5.37 -9.48 -11.92
N GLY A 364 4.41 -8.91 -12.64
CA GLY A 364 2.98 -9.24 -12.47
C GLY A 364 2.69 -10.74 -12.68
N LEU A 365 3.34 -11.36 -13.66
CA LEU A 365 3.22 -12.80 -13.91
C LEU A 365 3.84 -13.66 -12.79
N PHE A 366 4.99 -13.26 -12.25
CA PHE A 366 5.65 -13.98 -11.15
C PHE A 366 4.76 -14.09 -9.91
N PHE A 367 4.01 -13.03 -9.60
CA PHE A 367 3.07 -13.01 -8.48
C PHE A 367 1.70 -13.63 -8.80
N ARG A 368 1.56 -14.34 -9.94
CA ARG A 368 0.33 -15.02 -10.38
C ARG A 368 -0.90 -14.09 -10.40
N ALA A 369 -0.74 -12.88 -10.93
CA ALA A 369 -1.87 -12.00 -11.15
C ALA A 369 -2.87 -12.65 -12.14
N PRO A 370 -4.16 -12.81 -11.78
CA PRO A 370 -5.19 -13.10 -12.76
C PRO A 370 -5.43 -11.82 -13.57
N PHE A 371 -4.88 -11.77 -14.78
CA PHE A 371 -5.14 -10.69 -15.74
C PHE A 371 -6.60 -10.67 -16.27
N ASP A 372 -7.44 -11.59 -15.79
CA ASP A 372 -8.84 -11.76 -16.18
C ASP A 372 -9.84 -11.22 -15.12
N ALA A 373 -9.33 -10.69 -13.99
CA ALA A 373 -10.19 -10.07 -12.98
C ALA A 373 -10.52 -8.62 -13.39
N LYS A 374 -11.74 -8.42 -13.90
CA LYS A 374 -12.33 -7.09 -14.11
C LYS A 374 -12.80 -6.45 -12.82
#